data_AF-A0A9J9BA47-F1
#
_entry.id   AF-A0A9J9BA47-F1
#
_cell.length_a   1.000
_cell.length_b   1.000
_cell.length_c   1.000
_cell.angle_alpha   90.00
_cell.angle_beta   90.00
_cell.angle_gamma   90.00
#
_symmetry.space_group_name_H-M   'P 1'
#
loop_
_entity.id
_entity.type
_entity.pdbx_description
1 polymer ?
#
loop_
_entity_poly.entity_id
_entity_poly.type
_entity_poly.pdbx_seq_one_letter_code
_entity_poly.pdbx_strand_id
1 'polypeptide(L)' 'MMTSHKQDQNEHGIAHFAALKTAIANGEEQTVKELLPNGPMQSLEKDYLVELAELNNNRTIIKLLQDMPAKD' A
#
# COMPACT_ATOMS: atom_id res chain seq x y z
N MET A 1 -0.98 -16.60 -30.73
CA MET A 1 -0.47 -15.73 -29.64
C MET A 1 -1.61 -14.81 -29.23
N MET A 2 -1.66 -14.35 -27.96
CA MET A 2 -2.78 -13.66 -27.28
C MET A 2 -3.72 -14.69 -26.63
N THR A 3 -3.82 -14.85 -25.30
CA THR A 3 -4.27 -13.87 -24.29
C THR A 3 -3.77 -14.25 -22.87
N SER A 4 -2.95 -13.43 -22.21
CA SER A 4 -2.62 -13.65 -20.77
C SER A 4 -2.53 -12.37 -19.92
N HIS A 5 -2.63 -11.17 -20.49
CA HIS A 5 -2.22 -9.94 -19.79
C HIS A 5 -3.15 -9.44 -18.67
N LYS A 6 -4.30 -10.08 -18.42
CA LYS A 6 -5.27 -9.62 -17.41
C LYS A 6 -5.14 -10.31 -16.04
N GLN A 7 -4.56 -11.51 -16.01
CA GLN A 7 -4.47 -12.30 -14.78
C GLN A 7 -3.26 -11.87 -13.95
N ASP A 8 -2.11 -11.72 -14.61
CA ASP A 8 -0.86 -11.29 -13.98
C ASP A 8 -0.97 -9.91 -13.30
N GLN A 9 -1.69 -8.94 -13.91
CA GLN A 9 -1.84 -7.60 -13.34
C GLN A 9 -2.64 -7.59 -12.02
N ASN A 10 -3.66 -8.44 -11.91
CA ASN A 10 -4.45 -8.56 -10.68
C ASN A 10 -3.69 -9.31 -9.60
N GLU A 11 -2.97 -10.38 -9.95
CA GLU A 11 -2.14 -11.13 -9.00
C GLU A 11 -0.99 -10.27 -8.45
N HIS A 12 -0.34 -9.48 -9.31
CA HIS A 12 0.66 -8.51 -8.88
C HIS A 12 0.07 -7.45 -7.96
N GLY A 13 -1.14 -6.94 -8.23
CA GLY A 13 -1.81 -5.97 -7.36
C GLY A 13 -2.15 -6.54 -5.98
N ILE A 14 -2.68 -7.77 -5.92
CA ILE A 14 -3.01 -8.45 -4.67
C ILE A 14 -1.76 -8.75 -3.85
N ALA A 15 -0.71 -9.29 -4.48
CA ALA A 15 0.55 -9.59 -3.82
C ALA A 15 1.24 -8.32 -3.30
N HIS A 16 1.25 -7.25 -4.10
CA HIS A 16 1.82 -5.96 -3.74
C HIS A 16 1.10 -5.35 -2.53
N PHE A 17 -0.23 -5.36 -2.54
CA PHE A 17 -1.03 -4.85 -1.42
C PHE A 17 -0.82 -5.68 -0.14
N ALA A 18 -0.75 -7.02 -0.27
CA ALA A 18 -0.46 -7.90 0.87
C ALA A 18 0.93 -7.64 1.47
N ALA A 19 1.95 -7.43 0.62
CA ALA A 19 3.29 -7.07 1.05
C ALA A 19 3.31 -5.72 1.78
N LEU A 20 2.62 -4.71 1.23
CA LEU A 20 2.51 -3.38 1.84
C LEU A 20 1.86 -3.45 3.22
N LYS A 21 0.73 -4.17 3.35
CA LYS A 21 0.09 -4.40 4.65
C LYS A 21 1.02 -5.06 5.66
N THR A 22 1.77 -6.07 5.22
CA THR A 22 2.71 -6.81 6.08
C THR A 22 3.83 -5.89 6.57
N ALA A 23 4.42 -5.10 5.68
CA ALA A 23 5.44 -4.12 6.04
C ALA A 23 4.92 -3.08 7.05
N ILE A 24 3.69 -2.58 6.87
CA ILE A 24 3.05 -1.66 7.82
C ILE A 24 2.83 -2.32 9.18
N ALA A 25 2.27 -3.54 9.19
CA ALA A 25 2.03 -4.31 10.41
C ALA A 25 3.31 -4.72 11.15
N ASN A 26 4.46 -4.76 10.47
CA ASN A 26 5.77 -4.99 11.07
C ASN A 26 6.51 -3.69 11.42
N GLY A 27 6.00 -2.52 11.02
CA GLY A 27 6.66 -1.24 11.22
C GLY A 27 7.91 -1.03 10.35
N GLU A 28 8.02 -1.74 9.23
CA GLU A 28 9.17 -1.70 8.32
C GLU A 28 9.15 -0.45 7.43
N GLU A 29 9.51 0.70 7.98
CA GLU A 29 9.38 2.00 7.31
C GLU A 29 10.03 2.07 5.92
N GLN A 30 11.21 1.45 5.76
CA GLN A 30 11.93 1.44 4.49
C GLN A 30 11.21 0.59 3.44
N THR A 31 10.77 -0.61 3.80
CA THR A 31 9.98 -1.50 2.94
C THR A 31 8.67 -0.81 2.53
N VAL A 32 8.02 -0.10 3.45
CA VAL A 32 6.81 0.69 3.14
C VAL A 32 7.11 1.70 2.05
N LYS A 33 8.17 2.51 2.17
CA LYS A 33 8.54 3.51 1.14
C LYS A 33 8.79 2.89 -0.23
N GLU A 34 9.42 1.71 -0.27
CA GLU A 34 9.70 0.98 -1.51
C GLU A 34 8.44 0.40 -2.16
N LEU A 35 7.44 0.04 -1.35
CA LEU A 35 6.18 -0.51 -1.81
C LEU A 35 5.10 0.55 -2.07
N LEU A 36 5.24 1.80 -1.60
CA LEU A 36 4.24 2.82 -1.89
C LEU A 36 4.22 3.16 -3.39
N PRO A 37 3.03 3.28 -4.00
CA PRO A 37 2.94 3.64 -5.41
C PRO A 37 3.41 5.09 -5.64
N ASN A 38 4.00 5.36 -6.81
CA ASN A 38 4.45 6.71 -7.19
C ASN A 38 3.29 7.68 -7.51
N GLY A 39 2.04 7.23 -7.42
CA GLY A 39 0.85 7.97 -7.85
C GLY A 39 -0.32 7.83 -6.86
N PRO A 40 -1.48 8.40 -7.19
CA PRO A 40 -2.61 8.43 -6.28
C PRO A 40 -3.13 7.03 -5.96
N MET A 41 -3.30 6.80 -4.66
CA MET A 41 -3.89 5.60 -4.06
C MET A 41 -5.40 5.78 -3.92
N GLN A 42 -6.17 4.69 -3.97
CA GLN A 42 -7.61 4.79 -3.71
C GLN A 42 -7.86 5.28 -2.28
N SER A 43 -8.82 6.19 -2.08
CA SER A 43 -9.13 6.77 -0.76
C SER A 43 -9.40 5.67 0.29
N LEU A 44 -10.22 4.67 -0.06
CA LEU A 44 -10.52 3.52 0.81
C LEU A 44 -9.28 2.68 1.16
N GLU A 45 -8.38 2.48 0.20
CA GLU A 45 -7.14 1.74 0.42
C GLU A 45 -6.23 2.50 1.38
N LYS A 46 -6.06 3.81 1.15
CA LYS A 46 -5.25 4.71 1.98
C LYS A 46 -5.75 4.73 3.43
N ASP A 47 -7.05 4.94 3.64
CA ASP A 47 -7.64 5.03 4.97
C ASP A 47 -7.42 3.73 5.76
N TYR A 48 -7.63 2.58 5.12
CA TYR A 48 -7.36 1.28 5.73
C TYR A 48 -5.88 1.08 6.14
N LEU A 49 -4.94 1.50 5.29
CA LEU A 49 -3.52 1.40 5.61
C LEU A 49 -3.10 2.36 6.74
N VAL A 50 -3.73 3.53 6.83
CA VAL A 50 -3.52 4.48 7.94
C VAL A 50 -4.00 3.88 9.26
N GLU A 51 -5.21 3.33 9.29
CA GLU A 51 -5.74 2.63 10.48
C GLU A 51 -4.82 1.50 10.92
N LEU A 52 -4.30 0.71 9.96
CA LEU A 52 -3.34 -0.36 10.26
C LEU A 52 -2.04 0.17 10.89
N ALA A 53 -1.54 1.31 10.42
CA ALA A 53 -0.34 1.94 10.98
C ALA A 53 -0.58 2.54 12.38
N GLU A 54 -1.79 3.02 12.66
CA GLU A 54 -2.22 3.51 13.97
C GLU A 54 -2.24 2.41 15.02
N LEU A 55 -2.65 1.17 14.66
CA LEU A 55 -2.59 0.02 15.56
C LEU A 55 -1.18 -0.25 16.11
N ASN A 56 -0.15 0.05 15.32
CA ASN A 56 1.26 -0.08 15.69
C ASN A 56 1.88 1.19 16.29
N ASN A 57 1.12 2.29 16.39
CA ASN A 57 1.60 3.62 16.79
C ASN A 57 2.81 4.12 15.97
N ASN A 58 2.98 3.67 14.72
CA ASN A 58 4.10 4.08 13.90
C ASN A 58 3.80 5.41 13.18
N ARG A 59 4.14 6.51 13.84
CA ARG A 59 3.93 7.89 13.35
C ARG A 59 4.62 8.18 12.02
N THR A 60 5.75 7.54 11.72
CA THR A 60 6.45 7.73 10.44
C THR A 60 5.62 7.18 9.29
N ILE A 61 5.10 5.96 9.44
CA ILE A 61 4.27 5.30 8.42
C ILE A 61 2.94 6.01 8.25
N ILE A 62 2.29 6.43 9.35
CA ILE A 62 1.05 7.23 9.29
C ILE A 62 1.28 8.48 8.42
N LYS A 63 2.36 9.22 8.67
CA LYS A 63 2.67 10.42 7.90
C LYS A 63 2.95 10.12 6.43
N LEU A 64 3.72 9.07 6.13
CA LEU A 64 4.00 8.65 4.76
C LEU A 64 2.71 8.37 3.98
N LEU A 65 1.76 7.66 4.59
CA LEU A 65 0.47 7.35 3.98
C LEU A 65 -0.40 8.61 3.83
N GLN A 66 -0.45 9.47 4.85
CA GLN A 66 -1.22 10.73 4.81
C GLN A 66 -0.72 11.69 3.72
N ASP A 67 0.59 11.74 3.48
CA ASP A 67 1.22 12.58 2.44
C ASP A 67 0.93 12.09 1.02
N MET A 68 0.41 10.87 0.84
CA MET A 68 0.06 10.35 -0.48
C MET A 68 -1.20 11.02 -1.06
N PRO A 69 -1.21 11.33 -2.37
CA PRO A 69 -2.43 11.77 -3.03
C PRO A 69 -3.46 10.63 -3.03
N ALA A 70 -4.72 10.97 -2.77
CA ALA A 70 -5.84 10.05 -2.82
C ALA A 70 -6.68 10.29 -4.09
N LYS A 71 -7.29 9.23 -4.62
CA LYS A 71 -8.30 9.28 -5.68
C LYS A 71 -9.51 8.45 -5.27
N ASP A 72 -10.67 8.86 -5.73
CA ASP A 72 -11.92 8.11 -5.57
C ASP A 72 -12.13 7.10 -6.71
#